data_AF-A0A2D7LXW2-F1
#
_entry.id   AF-A0A2D7LXW2-F1
#
_cell.length_a   1.000
_cell.length_b   1.000
_cell.length_c   1.000
_cell.angle_alpha   90.00
_cell.angle_beta   90.00
_cell.angle_gamma   90.00
#
_symmetry.space_group_name_H-M   'P 1'
#
loop_
_entity.id
_entity.type
_entity.pdbx_description
1 polymer ?
#
loop_
_entity_poly.entity_id
_entity_poly.type
_entity_poly.pdbx_seq_one_letter_code
_entity_poly.pdbx_strand_id
1 'polypeptide(L)'
;AIEAALLWWLPRTFAVFYVQFYLSWAPHYPDCGTDRYNDTQSFKSRFGNIWSSGMQYHVIHHLYPRIPLVRTPEAYRQMKPILKAQGARVDAI
;
A
#
# COMPACT_ATOMS: atom_id res chain seq x y z
N ALA A 1 -10.79 -14.58 30.63
CA ALA A 1 -10.00 -15.25 29.57
C ALA A 1 -10.55 -14.94 28.17
N ILE A 2 -11.83 -15.25 27.90
CA ILE A 2 -12.47 -15.01 26.58
C ILE A 2 -12.45 -13.52 26.19
N GLU A 3 -12.77 -12.62 27.11
CA GLU A 3 -12.76 -11.17 26.85
C GLU A 3 -11.39 -10.68 26.41
N ALA A 4 -10.32 -11.08 27.11
CA ALA A 4 -8.94 -10.75 26.73
C ALA A 4 -8.56 -11.35 25.37
N ALA A 5 -9.04 -12.56 25.05
CA ALA A 5 -8.80 -13.18 23.76
C ALA A 5 -9.47 -12.39 22.62
N LEU A 6 -10.73 -11.96 22.80
CA LEU A 6 -11.54 -11.32 21.75
C LEU A 6 -11.28 -9.81 21.60
N LEU A 7 -11.03 -9.09 22.70
CA LEU A 7 -10.88 -7.63 22.67
C LEU A 7 -9.42 -7.17 22.51
N TRP A 8 -8.45 -8.04 22.83
CA TRP A 8 -7.03 -7.69 22.76
C TRP A 8 -6.25 -8.61 21.82
N TRP A 9 -6.18 -9.91 22.15
CA TRP A 9 -5.25 -10.80 21.46
C TRP A 9 -5.60 -11.00 19.99
N LEU A 10 -6.86 -11.32 19.69
CA LEU A 10 -7.33 -11.54 18.34
C LEU A 10 -7.23 -10.28 17.46
N PRO A 11 -7.78 -9.11 17.84
CA PRO A 11 -7.71 -7.91 17.00
C PRO A 11 -6.28 -7.42 16.82
N ARG A 12 -5.44 -7.47 17.85
CA ARG A 12 -4.01 -7.13 17.72
C ARG A 12 -3.31 -8.06 16.75
N THR A 13 -3.53 -9.36 16.87
CA THR A 13 -2.89 -10.36 15.99
C THR A 13 -3.30 -10.14 14.54
N PHE A 14 -4.61 -9.96 14.28
CA PHE A 14 -5.11 -9.63 12.96
C PHE A 14 -4.52 -8.32 12.42
N ALA A 15 -4.49 -7.26 13.22
CA ALA A 15 -3.95 -5.97 12.81
C ALA A 15 -2.45 -6.06 12.45
N VAL A 16 -1.66 -6.81 13.22
CA VAL A 16 -0.23 -7.03 12.92
C VAL A 16 -0.08 -7.73 11.57
N PHE A 17 -0.77 -8.84 11.34
CA PHE A 17 -0.70 -9.53 10.04
C PHE A 17 -1.17 -8.64 8.89
N TYR A 18 -2.28 -7.93 9.08
CA TYR A 18 -2.85 -7.04 8.06
C TYR A 18 -1.89 -5.92 7.68
N VAL A 19 -1.31 -5.21 8.66
CA VAL A 19 -0.37 -4.11 8.42
C VAL A 19 0.93 -4.64 7.81
N GLN A 20 1.49 -5.72 8.35
CA GLN A 20 2.72 -6.29 7.79
C GLN A 20 2.54 -6.73 6.33
N PHE A 21 1.37 -7.23 5.97
CA PHE A 21 1.06 -7.58 4.59
C PHE A 21 0.82 -6.35 3.71
N TYR A 22 -0.19 -5.53 4.01
CA TYR A 22 -0.66 -4.48 3.11
C TYR A 22 0.20 -3.22 3.12
N LEU A 23 0.79 -2.86 4.26
CA LEU A 23 1.63 -1.68 4.41
C LEU A 23 3.10 -2.01 4.13
N SER A 24 3.62 -3.08 4.73
CA SER A 24 5.07 -3.34 4.72
C SER A 24 5.54 -4.26 3.58
N TRP A 25 4.82 -5.34 3.28
CA TRP A 25 5.33 -6.38 2.38
C TRP A 25 4.84 -6.24 0.94
N ALA A 26 3.53 -6.23 0.72
CA ALA A 26 2.95 -6.24 -0.63
C ALA A 26 3.40 -5.07 -1.53
N PRO A 27 3.52 -3.82 -1.04
CA PRO A 27 4.01 -2.72 -1.86
C PRO A 27 5.54 -2.69 -2.01
N HIS A 28 6.30 -3.52 -1.28
CA HIS A 28 7.77 -3.52 -1.30
C HIS A 28 8.42 -4.80 -1.87
N TYR A 29 7.71 -5.92 -1.89
CA TYR A 29 8.16 -7.20 -2.47
C TYR A 29 8.13 -7.18 -4.00
N PRO A 30 8.99 -7.88 -4.76
CA PRO A 30 10.10 -8.74 -4.31
C PRO A 30 11.37 -7.96 -3.93
N ASP A 31 11.76 -6.97 -4.72
CA ASP A 31 12.91 -6.09 -4.46
C ASP A 31 12.56 -4.66 -4.85
N CYS A 32 12.29 -3.79 -3.87
CA CYS A 32 12.30 -2.34 -4.08
C CYS A 32 13.68 -1.77 -3.78
N GLY A 33 14.04 -0.71 -4.49
CA GLY A 33 15.26 0.04 -4.23
C GLY A 33 15.11 0.99 -3.03
N THR A 34 16.05 1.93 -2.92
CA THR A 34 16.00 3.05 -1.97
C THR A 34 15.89 4.40 -2.67
N ASP A 35 15.78 4.40 -4.00
CA ASP A 35 15.58 5.62 -4.77
C ASP A 35 14.14 6.14 -4.63
N ARG A 36 13.95 7.41 -4.99
CA ARG A 36 12.68 8.13 -4.80
C ARG A 36 11.46 7.48 -5.48
N TYR A 37 11.64 6.76 -6.59
CA TYR A 37 10.53 6.30 -7.44
C TYR A 37 10.37 4.77 -7.42
N ASN A 38 11.31 4.04 -6.86
CA ASN A 38 11.40 2.58 -6.85
C ASN A 38 11.52 2.02 -5.42
N ASP A 39 11.35 2.85 -4.39
CA ASP A 39 11.28 2.41 -2.99
C ASP A 39 9.98 1.65 -2.67
N THR A 40 8.99 1.72 -3.55
CA THR A 40 7.73 0.98 -3.47
C THR A 40 7.17 0.71 -4.88
N GLN A 41 6.14 -0.14 -4.98
CA GLN A 41 5.44 -0.42 -6.22
C GLN A 41 3.93 -0.50 -6.07
N SER A 42 3.22 -0.30 -7.17
CA SER A 42 1.80 -0.65 -7.25
C SER A 42 1.62 -2.16 -7.15
N PHE A 43 0.54 -2.61 -6.51
CA PHE A 43 0.12 -4.02 -6.52
C PHE A 43 -1.40 -4.11 -6.60
N LYS A 44 -1.91 -5.22 -7.13
CA LYS A 44 -3.35 -5.47 -7.20
C LYS A 44 -3.81 -6.40 -6.08
N SER A 45 -4.56 -5.86 -5.14
CA SER A 45 -5.21 -6.63 -4.08
C SER A 45 -6.39 -7.42 -4.64
N ARG A 46 -6.47 -8.71 -4.30
CA ARG A 46 -7.62 -9.57 -4.63
C ARG A 46 -8.93 -9.10 -3.99
N PHE A 47 -8.84 -8.36 -2.90
CA PHE A 47 -9.99 -7.81 -2.17
C PHE A 47 -10.23 -6.33 -2.46
N GLY A 48 -9.48 -5.76 -3.42
CA GLY A 48 -9.66 -4.38 -3.88
C GLY A 48 -9.06 -3.31 -2.97
N ASN A 49 -9.36 -2.05 -3.31
CA ASN A 49 -8.69 -0.90 -2.70
C ASN A 49 -9.15 -0.58 -1.28
N ILE A 50 -10.45 -0.78 -1.03
CA ILE A 50 -11.03 -0.51 0.29
C ILE A 50 -10.43 -1.48 1.31
N TRP A 51 -10.38 -2.77 1.00
CA TRP A 51 -9.79 -3.78 1.87
C TRP A 51 -8.28 -3.68 2.02
N SER A 52 -7.58 -3.03 1.09
CA SER A 52 -6.15 -2.76 1.23
C SER A 52 -5.88 -1.41 1.89
N SER A 53 -6.90 -0.72 2.41
CA SER A 53 -6.80 0.64 2.96
C SER A 53 -6.11 1.64 2.02
N GLY A 54 -6.24 1.49 0.70
CA GLY A 54 -5.58 2.36 -0.29
C GLY A 54 -4.14 1.99 -0.64
N MET A 55 -3.59 0.90 -0.08
CA MET A 55 -2.18 0.55 -0.25
C MET A 55 -1.82 0.04 -1.64
N GLN A 56 -2.78 -0.36 -2.48
CA GLN A 56 -2.50 -0.66 -3.89
C GLN A 56 -1.77 0.48 -4.61
N TYR A 57 -1.96 1.72 -4.17
CA TYR A 57 -1.35 2.92 -4.72
C TYR A 57 -0.26 3.51 -3.79
N HIS A 58 0.46 2.67 -3.06
CA HIS A 58 1.45 3.09 -2.05
C HIS A 58 2.54 4.01 -2.61
N VAL A 59 2.88 3.89 -3.89
CA VAL A 59 3.76 4.82 -4.64
C VAL A 59 3.35 6.29 -4.45
N ILE A 60 2.04 6.59 -4.48
CA ILE A 60 1.56 7.96 -4.25
C ILE A 60 1.75 8.38 -2.79
N HIS A 61 1.58 7.45 -1.85
CA HIS A 61 1.79 7.74 -0.43
C HIS A 61 3.25 8.09 -0.14
N HIS A 62 4.20 7.34 -0.69
CA HIS A 62 5.64 7.62 -0.56
C HIS A 62 6.03 8.98 -1.17
N LEU A 63 5.54 9.26 -2.38
CA LEU A 63 5.90 10.49 -3.10
C LEU A 63 5.17 11.74 -2.59
N TYR A 64 3.91 11.58 -2.18
CA TYR A 64 2.99 12.66 -1.83
C TYR A 64 2.13 12.28 -0.61
N PRO A 65 2.73 12.13 0.58
CA PRO A 65 2.04 11.65 1.79
C PRO A 65 0.90 12.54 2.27
N ARG A 66 0.83 13.79 1.77
CA ARG A 66 -0.25 14.74 2.07
C ARG A 66 -1.54 14.46 1.28
N ILE A 67 -1.50 13.64 0.23
CA ILE A 67 -2.71 13.21 -0.49
C ILE A 67 -3.41 12.15 0.37
N PRO A 68 -4.67 12.36 0.79
CA PRO A 68 -5.40 11.36 1.58
C PRO A 68 -5.50 10.02 0.84
N LEU A 69 -5.45 8.91 1.57
CA LEU A 69 -5.50 7.55 0.99
C LEU A 69 -6.74 7.29 0.11
N VAL A 70 -7.86 7.97 0.38
CA VAL A 70 -9.07 7.88 -0.44
C VAL A 70 -8.91 8.53 -1.82
N ARG A 71 -7.95 9.45 -1.98
CA ARG A 71 -7.64 10.17 -3.23
C ARG A 71 -6.39 9.64 -3.95
N THR A 72 -5.61 8.74 -3.33
CA THR A 72 -4.46 8.12 -3.99
C THR A 72 -4.82 7.37 -5.28
N PRO A 73 -6.00 6.72 -5.45
CA PRO A 73 -6.35 6.09 -6.72
C PRO A 73 -6.48 7.09 -7.87
N GLU A 74 -7.06 8.26 -7.58
CA GLU A 74 -7.24 9.32 -8.57
C GLU A 74 -5.90 9.95 -8.96
N ALA A 75 -5.11 10.35 -7.97
CA ALA A 75 -3.77 10.88 -8.18
C ALA A 75 -2.90 9.89 -8.96
N TYR A 76 -2.95 8.61 -8.62
CA TYR A 76 -2.24 7.56 -9.35
C TYR A 76 -2.60 7.53 -10.83
N ARG A 77 -3.90 7.50 -11.17
CA ARG A 77 -4.34 7.45 -12.57
C ARG A 77 -3.86 8.66 -13.37
N GLN A 78 -3.92 9.86 -12.78
CA GLN A 78 -3.48 11.10 -13.43
C GLN A 78 -1.95 11.14 -13.60
N MET A 79 -1.20 10.64 -12.61
CA MET A 79 0.26 10.72 -12.60
C MET A 79 0.96 9.52 -13.23
N LYS A 80 0.25 8.42 -13.50
CA LYS A 80 0.82 7.16 -14.00
C LYS A 80 1.79 7.34 -15.18
N PRO A 81 1.49 8.17 -16.22
CA PRO A 81 2.45 8.39 -17.31
C PRO A 81 3.77 9.02 -16.86
N ILE A 82 3.70 10.00 -15.94
CA ILE A 82 4.86 10.71 -15.40
C ILE A 82 5.67 9.77 -14.49
N LEU A 83 4.99 9.05 -13.60
CA LEU A 83 5.62 8.08 -12.69
C LEU A 83 6.37 7.00 -13.48
N LYS A 84 5.75 6.46 -14.53
CA LYS A 84 6.38 5.49 -15.42
C LYS A 84 7.62 6.06 -16.12
N ALA A 85 7.55 7.31 -16.60
CA ALA A 85 8.70 7.99 -17.21
C ALA A 85 9.86 8.24 -16.22
N GLN A 86 9.55 8.37 -14.93
CA GLN A 86 10.56 8.49 -13.85
C GLN A 86 11.10 7.13 -13.37
N GLY A 87 10.64 6.01 -13.95
CA GLY A 87 11.08 4.67 -13.58
C GLY A 87 10.28 4.02 -12.44
N ALA A 88 9.18 4.63 -11.99
CA ALA A 88 8.36 4.03 -10.95
C ALA A 88 7.63 2.77 -11.43
N ARG A 89 7.52 1.77 -10.55
CA ARG A 89 6.86 0.49 -10.86
C ARG A 89 5.35 0.58 -10.63
N VAL A 90 4.63 0.98 -11.69
CA VAL A 90 3.19 1.31 -11.66
C VAL A 90 2.35 0.46 -12.63
N ASP A 91 2.83 -0.72 -13.01
CA ASP A 91 2.18 -1.54 -14.05
C ASP A 91 1.26 -2.65 -13.51
N ALA A 92 1.22 -2.87 -12.19
CA ALA A 92 0.42 -3.93 -11.60
C ALA A 92 -1.09 -3.63 -11.56
N ILE A 93 -1.49 -2.37 -11.79
CA ILE A 93 -2.87 -1.86 -11.76
C ILE A 93 -3.17 -1.11 -13.06
#